data_AF-A0A9D7WSM9-F1
#
_entry.id   AF-A0A9D7WSM9-F1
#
_cell.length_a   1.000
_cell.length_b   1.000
_cell.length_c   1.000
_cell.angle_alpha   90.00
_cell.angle_beta   90.00
_cell.angle_gamma   90.00
#
_symmetry.space_group_name_H-M   'P 1'
#
loop_
_entity.id
_entity.type
_entity.pdbx_description
1 polymer ?
#
loop_
_entity_poly.entity_id
_entity_poly.type
_entity_poly.pdbx_seq_one_letter_code
_entity_poly.pdbx_strand_id
1 'polypeptide(L)'
;MSPFAKTILVLALFVTSPVVAQGAGRIVELGLTPSPVFGLWTNINMAVLAYSKSHSSDEDWLRKLENMRPNIFSGKEPANVLERVKLFRNRLDELSGGRMGNAADTLLEGNLPFLLTSEDDRVTPSLVYLHSGQVLVNIAEEILHSSATAIEISPFFKDQIFTGKTPSDVFGLVDLGLRRLDEILNRKKAGKLSVREGAR
;
A
#
# COMPACT_ATOMS: atom_id res chain seq x y z
N MET A 1 -61.02 -64.98 24.59
CA MET A 1 -61.00 -64.92 23.12
C MET A 1 -60.30 -63.62 22.72
N SER A 2 -59.33 -63.74 21.82
CA SER A 2 -58.49 -62.70 21.17
C SER A 2 -59.31 -61.48 20.63
N PRO A 3 -58.75 -60.34 20.15
CA PRO A 3 -57.33 -60.09 19.87
C PRO A 3 -56.79 -58.61 19.95
N PHE A 4 -55.50 -58.44 19.59
CA PHE A 4 -54.84 -57.30 18.91
C PHE A 4 -54.94 -55.86 19.46
N ALA A 5 -53.78 -55.31 19.87
CA ALA A 5 -53.30 -54.02 19.37
C ALA A 5 -51.78 -53.92 19.54
N LYS A 6 -51.05 -54.16 18.44
CA LYS A 6 -49.64 -53.80 18.30
C LYS A 6 -49.57 -52.29 18.04
N THR A 7 -49.11 -51.52 19.01
CA THR A 7 -48.76 -50.10 18.78
C THR A 7 -47.26 -50.04 18.55
N ILE A 8 -46.88 -49.90 17.28
CA ILE A 8 -45.51 -49.59 16.87
C ILE A 8 -45.31 -48.10 17.13
N LEU A 9 -44.47 -47.77 18.11
CA LEU A 9 -43.99 -46.41 18.30
C LEU A 9 -42.89 -46.16 17.25
N VAL A 10 -43.21 -45.41 16.20
CA VAL A 10 -42.20 -44.89 15.27
C VAL A 10 -41.50 -43.72 15.95
N LEU A 11 -40.30 -43.97 16.46
CA LEU A 11 -39.40 -42.95 16.97
C LEU A 11 -38.86 -42.18 15.76
N ALA A 12 -39.49 -41.06 15.42
CA ALA A 12 -38.92 -40.12 14.46
C ALA A 12 -37.69 -39.47 15.11
N LEU A 13 -36.50 -40.03 14.87
CA LEU A 13 -35.24 -39.31 15.03
C LEU A 13 -35.28 -38.14 14.05
N PHE A 14 -35.65 -36.95 14.56
CA PHE A 14 -35.21 -35.72 13.94
C PHE A 14 -33.68 -35.67 14.09
N VAL A 15 -32.99 -36.17 13.07
CA VAL A 15 -31.61 -35.78 12.80
C VAL A 15 -31.68 -34.30 12.50
N THR A 16 -31.53 -33.49 13.55
CA THR A 16 -31.22 -32.08 13.40
C THR A 16 -29.85 -32.05 12.75
N SER A 17 -29.83 -31.99 11.42
CA SER A 17 -28.65 -31.59 10.68
C SER A 17 -28.09 -30.35 11.38
N PRO A 18 -26.82 -30.33 11.79
CA PRO A 18 -26.21 -29.08 12.19
C PRO A 18 -26.35 -28.17 10.97
N VAL A 19 -27.20 -27.17 11.09
CA VAL A 19 -27.12 -26.00 10.22
C VAL A 19 -25.70 -25.54 10.39
N VAL A 20 -24.86 -25.82 9.39
CA VAL A 20 -23.57 -25.17 9.26
C VAL A 20 -23.93 -23.71 9.15
N ALA A 21 -23.88 -23.01 10.29
CA ALA A 21 -23.80 -21.57 10.30
C ALA A 21 -22.64 -21.26 9.37
N GLN A 22 -22.97 -20.74 8.19
CA GLN A 22 -21.98 -20.19 7.28
C GLN A 22 -21.31 -19.08 8.10
N GLY A 23 -20.15 -19.43 8.65
CA GLY A 23 -19.44 -18.61 9.60
C GLY A 23 -19.17 -17.25 8.97
N ALA A 24 -19.34 -16.22 9.79
CA ALA A 24 -18.85 -14.87 9.54
C ALA A 24 -17.52 -14.93 8.77
N GLY A 25 -17.44 -14.16 7.68
CA GLY A 25 -16.25 -14.11 6.84
C GLY A 25 -15.01 -13.94 7.70
N ARG A 26 -14.09 -14.92 7.62
CA ARG A 26 -12.83 -14.85 8.37
C ARG A 26 -12.03 -13.67 7.84
N ILE A 27 -11.99 -12.61 8.63
CA ILE A 27 -11.10 -11.47 8.43
C ILE A 27 -9.68 -11.93 8.70
N VAL A 28 -8.77 -11.59 7.80
CA VAL A 28 -7.35 -11.87 7.89
C VAL A 28 -6.64 -10.58 8.29
N GLU A 29 -6.29 -10.42 9.57
CA GLU A 29 -5.34 -9.39 9.99
C GLU A 29 -3.94 -10.05 10.05
N LEU A 30 -2.92 -9.37 9.54
CA LEU A 30 -1.59 -9.95 9.34
C LEU A 30 -0.66 -9.77 10.56
N GLY A 31 -1.17 -9.33 11.70
CA GLY A 31 -0.40 -8.96 12.89
C GLY A 31 0.50 -7.74 12.68
N LEU A 32 0.17 -6.86 11.73
CA LEU A 32 1.09 -5.79 11.31
C LEU A 32 0.95 -4.57 12.20
N THR A 33 2.09 -3.96 12.52
CA THR A 33 2.16 -2.69 13.24
C THR A 33 2.52 -1.55 12.28
N PRO A 34 2.53 -0.28 12.71
CA PRO A 34 3.00 0.82 11.88
C PRO A 34 4.50 0.75 11.53
N SER A 35 5.31 -0.02 12.27
CA SER A 35 6.78 -0.01 12.08
C SER A 35 7.23 -0.61 10.74
N PRO A 36 6.72 -1.77 10.28
CA PRO A 36 6.97 -2.26 8.93
C PRO A 36 6.53 -1.27 7.82
N VAL A 37 5.40 -0.58 8.03
CA VAL A 37 4.91 0.44 7.08
C VAL A 37 5.87 1.63 7.03
N PHE A 38 6.41 2.05 8.16
CA PHE A 38 7.45 3.09 8.24
C PHE A 38 8.72 2.68 7.46
N GLY A 39 9.11 1.40 7.56
CA GLY A 39 10.20 0.82 6.77
C GLY A 39 9.97 0.94 5.27
N LEU A 40 8.80 0.51 4.79
CA LEU A 40 8.41 0.67 3.39
C LEU A 40 8.48 2.13 2.92
N TRP A 41 7.94 3.06 3.70
CA TRP A 41 7.96 4.47 3.31
C TRP A 41 9.34 5.11 3.34
N THR A 42 10.27 4.59 4.14
CA THR A 42 11.68 4.96 4.07
C THR A 42 12.26 4.56 2.71
N ASN A 43 11.98 3.34 2.26
CA ASN A 43 12.41 2.84 0.95
C ASN A 43 11.76 3.59 -0.22
N ILE A 44 10.45 3.85 -0.17
CA ILE A 44 9.74 4.64 -1.19
C ILE A 44 10.36 6.03 -1.31
N ASN A 45 10.67 6.68 -0.18
CA ASN A 45 11.32 7.98 -0.19
C ASN A 45 12.72 7.95 -0.82
N MET A 46 13.49 6.86 -0.63
CA MET A 46 14.76 6.67 -1.34
C MET A 46 14.55 6.48 -2.84
N ALA A 47 13.55 5.70 -3.25
CA ALA A 47 13.21 5.50 -4.66
C ALA A 47 12.81 6.82 -5.35
N VAL A 48 11.99 7.65 -4.70
CA VAL A 48 11.62 8.99 -5.22
C VAL A 48 12.85 9.88 -5.45
N LEU A 49 13.81 9.87 -4.52
CA LEU A 49 15.07 10.60 -4.70
C LEU A 49 15.92 10.04 -5.84
N ALA A 50 15.99 8.71 -5.96
CA ALA A 50 16.71 8.06 -7.06
C ALA A 50 16.10 8.41 -8.43
N TYR A 51 14.76 8.38 -8.54
CA TYR A 51 14.04 8.86 -9.72
C TYR A 51 14.41 10.30 -10.06
N SER A 52 14.44 11.18 -9.06
CA SER A 52 14.79 12.60 -9.26
C SER A 52 16.19 12.77 -9.84
N LYS A 53 17.16 11.97 -9.35
CA LYS A 53 18.56 12.00 -9.79
C LYS A 53 18.77 11.47 -11.21
N SER A 54 17.94 10.53 -11.68
CA SER A 54 18.00 10.06 -13.07
C SER A 54 17.38 11.05 -14.07
N HIS A 55 16.59 12.00 -13.58
CA HIS A 55 15.81 12.94 -14.41
C HIS A 55 16.23 14.41 -14.27
N SER A 56 17.36 14.67 -13.63
CA SER A 56 17.87 16.02 -13.43
C SER A 56 19.36 16.04 -13.14
N SER A 57 20.05 17.04 -13.67
CA SER A 57 21.43 17.40 -13.32
C SER A 57 21.53 18.65 -12.42
N ASP A 58 20.41 19.32 -12.13
CA ASP A 58 20.36 20.49 -11.24
C ASP A 58 20.62 20.08 -9.79
N GLU A 59 21.86 20.29 -9.35
CA GLU A 59 22.31 19.86 -8.02
C GLU A 59 21.65 20.63 -6.88
N ASP A 60 21.32 21.91 -7.07
CA ASP A 60 20.68 22.71 -6.03
C ASP A 60 19.27 22.21 -5.75
N TRP A 61 18.52 21.91 -6.81
CA TRP A 61 17.20 21.30 -6.70
C TRP A 61 17.25 19.91 -6.08
N LEU A 62 18.18 19.05 -6.52
CA LEU A 62 18.35 17.72 -5.94
C LEU A 62 18.69 17.79 -4.45
N ARG A 63 19.60 18.70 -4.07
CA ARG A 63 19.98 18.94 -2.67
C ARG A 63 18.80 19.45 -1.85
N LYS A 64 17.95 20.31 -2.41
CA LYS A 64 16.69 20.76 -1.78
C LYS A 64 15.77 19.57 -1.48
N LEU A 65 15.57 18.65 -2.43
CA LEU A 65 14.76 17.45 -2.23
C LEU A 65 15.33 16.51 -1.16
N GLU A 66 16.65 16.27 -1.19
CA GLU A 66 17.35 15.43 -0.20
C GLU A 66 17.27 16.00 1.21
N ASN A 67 17.34 17.33 1.34
CA ASN A 67 17.28 18.03 2.62
C ASN A 67 15.87 18.17 3.19
N MET A 68 14.81 17.87 2.42
CA MET A 68 13.46 17.78 2.97
C MET A 68 13.41 16.75 4.11
N ARG A 69 12.70 17.09 5.19
CA ARG A 69 12.49 16.23 6.36
C ARG A 69 11.00 15.95 6.56
N PRO A 70 10.63 14.83 7.21
CA PRO A 70 9.25 14.55 7.58
C PRO A 70 8.72 15.65 8.50
N ASN A 71 7.48 16.08 8.26
CA ASN A 71 6.77 16.93 9.21
C ASN A 71 6.29 16.07 10.39
N ILE A 72 6.18 16.67 11.57
CA ILE A 72 5.69 16.00 12.77
C ILE A 72 4.17 16.16 12.83
N PHE A 73 3.48 15.04 13.05
CA PHE A 73 2.03 14.99 13.21
C PHE A 73 1.68 14.24 14.51
N SER A 74 0.45 14.43 14.99
CA SER A 74 -0.10 13.73 16.15
C SER A 74 -1.51 13.25 15.88
N GLY A 75 -1.96 12.23 16.62
CA GLY A 75 -3.34 11.75 16.58
C GLY A 75 -3.76 11.15 15.25
N LYS A 76 -2.83 10.68 14.42
CA LYS A 76 -3.15 10.00 13.16
C LYS A 76 -3.50 8.54 13.41
N GLU A 77 -4.43 8.05 12.60
CA GLU A 77 -4.87 6.67 12.55
C GLU A 77 -4.51 6.02 11.20
N PRO A 78 -4.52 4.68 11.09
CA PRO A 78 -4.23 3.99 9.82
C PRO A 78 -5.08 4.47 8.64
N ALA A 79 -6.34 4.84 8.86
CA ALA A 79 -7.21 5.40 7.82
C ALA A 79 -6.63 6.69 7.21
N ASN A 80 -6.14 7.62 8.04
CA ASN A 80 -5.52 8.85 7.53
C ASN A 80 -4.26 8.56 6.72
N VAL A 81 -3.48 7.56 7.14
CA VAL A 81 -2.29 7.14 6.41
C VAL A 81 -2.69 6.57 5.05
N LEU A 82 -3.70 5.69 5.01
CA LEU A 82 -4.20 5.09 3.77
C LEU A 82 -4.69 6.14 2.77
N GLU A 83 -5.45 7.13 3.21
CA GLU A 83 -5.87 8.25 2.34
C GLU A 83 -4.68 8.98 1.72
N ARG A 84 -3.63 9.22 2.51
CA ARG A 84 -2.41 9.88 2.05
C ARG A 84 -1.61 8.99 1.09
N VAL A 85 -1.58 7.68 1.30
CA VAL A 85 -0.99 6.69 0.39
C VAL A 85 -1.74 6.68 -0.95
N LYS A 86 -3.07 6.69 -0.93
CA LYS A 86 -3.90 6.78 -2.15
C LYS A 86 -3.63 8.07 -2.92
N LEU A 87 -3.49 9.20 -2.22
CA LEU A 87 -3.10 10.46 -2.85
C LEU A 87 -1.72 10.36 -3.52
N PHE A 88 -0.74 9.74 -2.86
CA PHE A 88 0.58 9.52 -3.45
C PHE A 88 0.49 8.66 -4.70
N ARG A 89 -0.28 7.56 -4.67
CA ARG A 89 -0.52 6.69 -5.83
C ARG A 89 -1.04 7.50 -7.02
N ASN A 90 -2.03 8.36 -6.80
CA ASN A 90 -2.60 9.18 -7.87
C ASN A 90 -1.58 10.17 -8.46
N ARG A 91 -0.72 10.76 -7.61
CA ARG A 91 0.37 11.64 -8.07
C ARG A 91 1.44 10.87 -8.83
N LEU A 92 1.72 9.64 -8.44
CA LEU A 92 2.67 8.78 -9.14
C LEU A 92 2.11 8.37 -10.50
N ASP A 93 0.83 8.05 -10.59
CA ASP A 93 0.18 7.77 -11.87
C ASP A 93 0.18 9.00 -12.80
N GLU A 94 -0.06 10.20 -12.26
CA GLU A 94 0.12 11.47 -12.99
C GLU A 94 1.56 11.64 -13.50
N LEU A 95 2.56 11.27 -12.69
CA LEU A 95 3.96 11.30 -13.08
C LEU A 95 4.25 10.30 -14.20
N SER A 96 3.64 9.11 -14.16
CA SER A 96 3.74 8.06 -15.18
C SER A 96 2.89 8.32 -16.43
N GLY A 97 2.12 9.41 -16.46
CA GLY A 97 1.23 9.75 -17.59
C GLY A 97 -0.01 8.88 -17.70
N GLY A 98 -0.55 8.39 -16.58
CA GLY A 98 -1.76 7.56 -16.53
C GLY A 98 -1.52 6.08 -16.87
N ARG A 99 -0.27 5.65 -17.00
CA ARG A 99 0.08 4.26 -17.38
C ARG A 99 -0.16 3.25 -16.26
N MET A 100 -0.21 3.69 -15.00
CA MET A 100 -0.33 2.77 -13.86
C MET A 100 -1.78 2.41 -13.54
N GLY A 101 -2.74 3.25 -13.95
CA GLY A 101 -4.18 3.09 -13.71
C GLY A 101 -4.86 1.86 -14.31
N ASN A 102 -4.12 0.87 -14.81
CA ASN A 102 -4.66 -0.40 -15.31
C ASN A 102 -4.10 -1.65 -14.61
N ALA A 103 -2.95 -1.57 -13.93
CA ALA A 103 -2.29 -2.75 -13.34
C ALA A 103 -2.43 -2.82 -11.81
N ALA A 104 -2.52 -1.67 -11.13
CA ALA A 104 -2.61 -1.59 -9.67
C ALA A 104 -4.02 -1.85 -9.12
N ASP A 105 -5.04 -1.68 -9.96
CA ASP A 105 -6.45 -1.79 -9.56
C ASP A 105 -6.89 -3.27 -9.42
N THR A 106 -6.21 -4.20 -10.09
CA THR A 106 -6.63 -5.60 -10.14
C THR A 106 -6.40 -6.38 -8.83
N LEU A 107 -5.38 -6.03 -8.03
CA LEU A 107 -5.03 -6.77 -6.80
C LEU A 107 -5.65 -6.17 -5.53
N LEU A 108 -5.74 -4.83 -5.46
CA LEU A 108 -6.21 -4.11 -4.26
C LEU A 108 -7.63 -3.53 -4.42
N GLU A 109 -8.28 -3.65 -5.57
CA GLU A 109 -9.71 -3.31 -5.73
C GLU A 109 -10.61 -4.54 -5.90
N GLY A 110 -10.02 -5.75 -5.89
CA GLY A 110 -10.75 -7.02 -5.80
C GLY A 110 -11.27 -7.34 -4.39
N ASN A 111 -11.47 -8.62 -4.06
CA ASN A 111 -11.99 -9.02 -2.74
C ASN A 111 -10.98 -8.85 -1.58
N LEU A 112 -9.72 -8.54 -1.87
CA LEU A 112 -8.66 -8.53 -0.87
C LEU A 112 -8.86 -7.46 0.23
N PRO A 113 -9.26 -6.21 -0.04
CA PRO A 113 -9.59 -5.25 1.01
C PRO A 113 -10.71 -5.75 1.93
N PHE A 114 -11.75 -6.39 1.37
CA PHE A 114 -12.85 -6.97 2.16
C PHE A 114 -12.38 -8.10 3.08
N LEU A 115 -11.35 -8.85 2.68
CA LEU A 115 -10.74 -9.89 3.51
C LEU A 115 -9.86 -9.33 4.64
N LEU A 116 -9.44 -8.07 4.55
CA LEU A 116 -8.48 -7.43 5.46
C LEU A 116 -9.08 -6.29 6.30
N THR A 117 -10.32 -5.90 6.02
CA THR A 117 -11.13 -4.99 6.84
C THR A 117 -11.65 -5.74 8.06
N SER A 118 -11.54 -5.14 9.25
CA SER A 118 -12.16 -5.69 10.47
C SER A 118 -13.69 -5.77 10.35
N GLU A 119 -14.38 -6.45 11.28
CA GLU A 119 -15.85 -6.58 11.28
C GLU A 119 -16.57 -5.20 11.26
N ASP A 120 -15.86 -4.15 11.68
CA ASP A 120 -16.32 -2.75 11.70
C ASP A 120 -15.87 -1.91 10.47
N ASP A 121 -15.39 -2.50 9.37
CA ASP A 121 -14.81 -1.79 8.19
C ASP A 121 -13.61 -0.87 8.52
N ARG A 122 -12.99 -1.03 9.71
CA ARG A 122 -11.85 -0.20 10.10
C ARG A 122 -10.61 -0.55 9.29
N VAL A 123 -9.92 0.51 8.84
CA VAL A 123 -8.62 0.40 8.19
C VAL A 123 -7.58 -0.08 9.20
N THR A 124 -6.91 -1.19 8.89
CA THR A 124 -5.83 -1.77 9.69
C THR A 124 -4.45 -1.40 9.14
N PRO A 125 -3.37 -1.48 9.93
CA PRO A 125 -2.01 -1.33 9.41
C PRO A 125 -1.67 -2.30 8.28
N SER A 126 -2.26 -3.51 8.26
CA SER A 126 -2.06 -4.47 7.16
C SER A 126 -2.52 -3.91 5.82
N LEU A 127 -3.68 -3.25 5.79
CA LEU A 127 -4.19 -2.63 4.57
C LEU A 127 -3.25 -1.50 4.11
N VAL A 128 -2.80 -0.66 5.04
CA VAL A 128 -1.81 0.39 4.75
C VAL A 128 -0.51 -0.21 4.20
N TYR A 129 -0.02 -1.30 4.79
CA TYR A 129 1.19 -2.00 4.35
C TYR A 129 1.07 -2.47 2.89
N LEU A 130 -0.02 -3.13 2.52
CA LEU A 130 -0.22 -3.62 1.16
C LEU A 130 -0.30 -2.49 0.14
N HIS A 131 -1.07 -1.44 0.42
CA HIS A 131 -1.13 -0.27 -0.46
C HIS A 131 0.23 0.42 -0.59
N SER A 132 1.01 0.47 0.50
CA SER A 132 2.37 1.04 0.47
C SER A 132 3.34 0.15 -0.32
N GLY A 133 3.23 -1.17 -0.19
CA GLY A 133 4.00 -2.13 -0.97
C GLY A 133 3.76 -1.99 -2.47
N GLN A 134 2.49 -1.83 -2.88
CA GLN A 134 2.15 -1.55 -4.28
C GLN A 134 2.77 -0.23 -4.75
N VAL A 135 2.74 0.83 -3.92
CA VAL A 135 3.41 2.10 -4.26
C VAL A 135 4.90 1.92 -4.47
N LEU A 136 5.59 1.10 -3.65
CA LEU A 136 7.01 0.81 -3.81
C LEU A 136 7.31 0.10 -5.13
N VAL A 137 6.49 -0.90 -5.48
CA VAL A 137 6.61 -1.59 -6.78
C VAL A 137 6.41 -0.60 -7.92
N ASN A 138 5.35 0.21 -7.87
CA ASN A 138 5.04 1.19 -8.90
C ASN A 138 6.18 2.19 -9.13
N ILE A 139 6.76 2.78 -8.07
CA ILE A 139 7.87 3.72 -8.27
C ILE A 139 9.13 3.02 -8.80
N ALA A 140 9.39 1.77 -8.39
CA ALA A 140 10.50 0.99 -8.93
C ALA A 140 10.30 0.69 -10.41
N GLU A 141 9.10 0.31 -10.84
CA GLU A 141 8.74 0.12 -12.25
C GLU A 141 8.86 1.42 -13.05
N GLU A 142 8.42 2.55 -12.49
CA GLU A 142 8.58 3.84 -13.17
C GLU A 142 10.06 4.19 -13.34
N ILE A 143 10.92 3.93 -12.35
CA ILE A 143 12.37 4.08 -12.49
C ILE A 143 12.92 3.16 -13.58
N LEU A 144 12.46 1.91 -13.67
CA LEU A 144 12.89 0.98 -14.73
C LEU A 144 12.44 1.43 -16.12
N HIS A 145 11.21 1.92 -16.27
CA HIS A 145 10.67 2.36 -17.56
C HIS A 145 11.26 3.69 -18.05
N SER A 146 11.62 4.56 -17.12
CA SER A 146 12.17 5.88 -17.42
C SER A 146 13.69 5.87 -17.47
N SER A 147 14.31 4.85 -16.86
CA SER A 147 15.73 4.60 -17.00
C SER A 147 15.99 3.83 -18.26
N ALA A 148 16.97 4.35 -18.94
CA ALA A 148 17.32 3.89 -20.24
C ALA A 148 18.55 2.92 -20.06
N THR A 149 19.41 3.11 -19.04
CA THR A 149 20.32 2.03 -18.59
C THR A 149 19.66 1.07 -17.61
N ALA A 150 20.16 -0.16 -17.51
CA ALA A 150 19.80 -1.06 -16.42
C ALA A 150 20.13 -0.42 -15.06
N ILE A 151 19.09 -0.09 -14.28
CA ILE A 151 19.22 0.39 -12.90
C ILE A 151 18.92 -0.76 -11.96
N GLU A 152 19.76 -0.92 -10.95
CA GLU A 152 19.51 -1.86 -9.87
C GLU A 152 18.41 -1.30 -8.96
N ILE A 153 17.25 -1.97 -8.93
CA ILE A 153 16.13 -1.62 -8.04
C ILE A 153 16.14 -2.38 -6.71
N SER A 154 16.98 -3.42 -6.59
CA SER A 154 17.14 -4.22 -5.37
C SER A 154 17.34 -3.39 -4.09
N PRO A 155 18.08 -2.26 -4.12
CA PRO A 155 18.29 -1.45 -2.92
C PRO A 155 17.02 -0.86 -2.32
N PHE A 156 15.94 -0.72 -3.11
CA PHE A 156 14.65 -0.22 -2.62
C PHE A 156 13.81 -1.29 -1.90
N PHE A 157 14.18 -2.57 -1.98
CA PHE A 157 13.44 -3.67 -1.35
C PHE A 157 14.16 -4.23 -0.10
N LYS A 158 15.11 -3.47 0.45
CA LYS A 158 15.80 -3.85 1.68
C LYS A 158 14.84 -3.83 2.85
N ASP A 159 14.89 -4.88 3.67
CA ASP A 159 14.16 -4.89 4.92
C ASP A 159 14.75 -3.82 5.87
N GLN A 160 13.87 -3.02 6.46
CA GLN A 160 14.23 -1.91 7.32
C GLN A 160 13.52 -2.11 8.66
N ILE A 161 14.29 -2.52 9.67
CA ILE A 161 13.73 -2.86 10.98
C ILE A 161 13.65 -1.59 11.81
N PHE A 162 12.42 -1.12 12.01
CA PHE A 162 12.08 -0.07 12.96
C PHE A 162 11.19 -0.61 14.06
N THR A 163 11.25 -0.01 15.24
CA THR A 163 10.38 -0.37 16.38
C THR A 163 9.70 0.88 16.95
N GLY A 164 8.58 0.68 17.63
CA GLY A 164 7.87 1.74 18.35
C GLY A 164 7.29 2.86 17.48
N LYS A 165 7.12 2.63 16.17
CA LYS A 165 6.52 3.63 15.28
C LYS A 165 5.01 3.67 15.44
N THR A 166 4.47 4.88 15.30
CA THR A 166 3.03 5.17 15.34
C THR A 166 2.51 5.47 13.93
N PRO A 167 1.18 5.45 13.72
CA PRO A 167 0.63 5.90 12.44
C PRO A 167 0.96 7.37 12.12
N SER A 168 1.21 8.20 13.15
CA SER A 168 1.62 9.61 12.95
C SER A 168 3.02 9.72 12.35
N ASP A 169 3.95 8.84 12.75
CA ASP A 169 5.29 8.77 12.16
C ASP A 169 5.23 8.34 10.68
N VAL A 170 4.41 7.32 10.40
CA VAL A 170 4.20 6.84 9.02
C VAL A 170 3.59 7.95 8.17
N PHE A 171 2.54 8.62 8.68
CA PHE A 171 1.92 9.76 8.00
C PHE A 171 2.95 10.83 7.64
N GLY A 172 3.89 11.13 8.54
CA GLY A 172 4.99 12.07 8.28
C GLY A 172 5.90 11.66 7.11
N LEU A 173 6.20 10.36 6.96
CA LEU A 173 6.97 9.86 5.81
C LEU A 173 6.17 9.85 4.50
N VAL A 174 4.87 9.54 4.56
CA VAL A 174 3.98 9.61 3.38
C VAL A 174 3.89 11.05 2.91
N ASP A 175 3.70 12.00 3.83
CA ASP A 175 3.69 13.43 3.54
C ASP A 175 5.01 13.91 2.91
N LEU A 176 6.16 13.46 3.43
CA LEU A 176 7.46 13.76 2.83
C LEU A 176 7.54 13.25 1.39
N GLY A 177 7.13 12.00 1.15
CA GLY A 177 7.10 11.42 -0.18
C GLY A 177 6.25 12.25 -1.13
N LEU A 178 5.04 12.63 -0.71
CA LEU A 178 4.13 13.47 -1.48
C LEU A 178 4.75 14.82 -1.84
N ARG A 179 5.32 15.54 -0.87
CA ARG A 179 5.93 16.86 -1.14
C ARG A 179 7.11 16.77 -2.12
N ARG A 180 7.90 15.70 -2.05
CA ARG A 180 8.96 15.43 -3.04
C ARG A 180 8.38 15.15 -4.42
N LEU A 181 7.35 14.31 -4.49
CA LEU A 181 6.68 13.96 -5.74
C LEU A 181 5.99 15.15 -6.40
N ASP A 182 5.33 16.01 -5.62
CA ASP A 182 4.73 17.25 -6.10
C ASP A 182 5.78 18.19 -6.70
N GLU A 183 6.96 18.31 -6.08
CA GLU A 183 8.07 19.10 -6.63
C GLU A 183 8.56 18.52 -7.97
N ILE A 184 8.67 17.19 -8.08
CA ILE A 184 9.05 16.51 -9.34
C ILE A 184 8.00 16.78 -10.43
N LEU A 185 6.71 16.64 -10.10
CA LEU A 185 5.60 16.91 -11.02
C LEU A 185 5.58 18.36 -11.50
N ASN A 186 5.79 19.32 -10.59
CA ASN A 186 5.89 20.73 -10.93
C ASN A 186 7.03 20.98 -11.92
N ARG A 187 8.16 20.31 -11.73
CA ARG A 187 9.32 20.42 -12.63
C ARG A 187 9.07 19.79 -14.00
N LYS A 188 8.38 18.64 -14.03
CA LYS A 188 7.91 17.99 -15.27
C LYS A 188 6.99 18.93 -16.06
N LYS A 189 5.99 19.53 -15.39
CA LYS A 189 5.06 20.49 -16.00
C LYS A 189 5.75 21.74 -16.54
N ALA A 190 6.83 22.17 -15.88
CA ALA A 190 7.66 23.28 -16.34
C ALA A 190 8.63 22.91 -17.48
N GLY A 191 8.64 21.67 -17.97
CA GLY A 191 9.58 21.20 -19.00
C GLY A 191 11.03 21.11 -18.54
N LYS A 192 11.28 21.10 -17.22
CA LYS A 192 12.61 21.11 -16.60
C LYS A 192 13.04 19.73 -16.08
N LEU A 193 12.22 18.71 -16.33
CA LEU A 193 12.52 17.32 -16.03
C LEU A 193 12.93 16.65 -17.34
N SER A 194 14.17 16.21 -17.44
CA SER A 194 14.72 15.58 -18.65
C SER A 194 15.51 14.34 -18.23
N VAL A 195 15.26 13.22 -18.89
CA VAL A 195 16.09 12.03 -18.73
C VAL A 195 17.53 12.44 -19.01
N ARG A 196 18.45 12.14 -18.09
CA ARG A 196 19.85 12.52 -18.23
C ARG A 196 20.45 11.79 -19.45
N GLU A 197 21.04 12.53 -20.39
CA GLU A 197 21.73 11.94 -21.56
C GLU A 197 22.74 10.89 -21.10
N GLY A 198 22.68 9.69 -21.70
CA GLY A 198 23.49 8.53 -21.31
C GLY A 198 22.76 7.48 -20.48
N ALA A 199 21.53 7.75 -20.04
CA ALA A 199 20.57 6.68 -19.77
C ALA A 199 20.08 6.17 -21.15
N ARG A 200 20.15 4.86 -21.44
CA ARG A 200 19.94 4.20 -22.75
C ARG A 200 18.53 3.83 -23.28
#